data_AF-A0AAW0UKR8-F1
#
_entry.id   AF-A0AAW0UKR8-F1
#
_cell.length_a   1.000
_cell.length_b   1.000
_cell.length_c   1.000
_cell.angle_alpha   90.00
_cell.angle_beta   90.00
_cell.angle_gamma   90.00
#
_symmetry.space_group_name_H-M   'P 1'
#
loop_
_entity.id
_entity.type
_entity.pdbx_description
1 polymer ?
#
loop_
_entity_poly.entity_id
_entity_poly.type
_entity_poly.pdbx_seq_one_letter_code
_entity_poly.pdbx_strand_id
1 'polypeptide(L)'
;MRHYAGWSEDNEYYLTMKEIHADFFECLLEHVGKIEPEYGFEFDVDRIPDRVQMYQWLNMWGNLVHGARAMVDFPIWLQILPKILFKVINRRDDGIVSYEELRSFYAMFIKLPEDQVENITEEAYRALTSSGDFPLTERVYLMAFANFLLGKTPHGPGKYIFGGFKDSEVGQFQIDYSCLLDPKED
;
A
#
# COMPACT_ATOMS: atom_id res chain seq x y z
N MET A 1 -9.63 -9.44 -8.48
CA MET A 1 -10.59 -8.66 -7.65
C MET A 1 -12.02 -9.12 -7.85
N ARG A 2 -12.64 -8.97 -9.04
CA ARG A 2 -14.04 -9.37 -9.30
C ARG A 2 -14.46 -10.73 -8.70
N HIS A 3 -13.74 -11.80 -9.04
CA HIS A 3 -14.07 -13.16 -8.58
C HIS A 3 -14.01 -13.33 -7.06
N TYR A 4 -13.07 -12.66 -6.40
CA TYR A 4 -12.95 -12.72 -4.94
C TYR A 4 -14.08 -11.93 -4.26
N ALA A 5 -14.40 -10.75 -4.79
CA ALA A 5 -15.45 -9.89 -4.26
C ALA A 5 -16.88 -10.36 -4.62
N GLY A 6 -17.02 -11.36 -5.48
CA GLY A 6 -18.32 -11.88 -5.91
C GLY A 6 -19.10 -10.91 -6.81
N TRP A 7 -18.43 -9.94 -7.44
CA TRP A 7 -19.09 -8.93 -8.26
C TRP A 7 -19.48 -9.46 -9.64
N SER A 8 -20.65 -9.04 -10.11
CA SER A 8 -21.10 -9.23 -11.49
C SER A 8 -20.36 -8.29 -12.45
N GLU A 9 -20.58 -8.44 -13.76
CA GLU A 9 -19.89 -7.64 -14.79
C GLU A 9 -20.40 -6.20 -14.90
N ASP A 10 -21.62 -5.98 -14.44
CA ASP A 10 -22.34 -4.71 -14.38
C ASP A 10 -22.22 -4.01 -13.01
N ASN A 11 -21.51 -4.63 -12.05
CA ASN A 11 -21.30 -4.01 -10.74
C ASN A 11 -20.48 -2.72 -10.86
N GLU A 12 -20.97 -1.64 -10.25
CA GLU A 12 -20.34 -0.31 -10.29
C GLU A 12 -18.87 -0.33 -9.84
N TYR A 13 -18.56 -0.99 -8.72
CA TYR A 13 -17.18 -1.07 -8.22
C TYR A 13 -16.27 -1.84 -9.17
N TYR A 14 -16.79 -2.85 -9.88
CA TYR A 14 -16.04 -3.56 -10.91
C TYR A 14 -15.77 -2.70 -12.14
N LEU A 15 -16.75 -1.90 -12.57
CA LEU A 15 -16.59 -0.96 -13.69
C LEU A 15 -15.59 0.14 -13.34
N THR A 16 -15.72 0.78 -12.17
CA THR A 16 -14.76 1.77 -11.69
C THR A 16 -13.36 1.17 -11.56
N MET A 17 -13.23 -0.10 -11.13
CA MET A 17 -11.93 -0.78 -11.10
C MET A 17 -11.32 -0.91 -12.51
N LYS A 18 -12.10 -1.19 -13.55
CA LYS A 18 -11.59 -1.24 -14.93
C LYS A 18 -11.08 0.13 -15.39
N GLU A 19 -11.81 1.19 -15.07
CA GLU A 19 -11.42 2.57 -15.39
C GLU A 19 -10.11 2.94 -14.68
N ILE A 20 -10.00 2.72 -13.37
CA ILE A 20 -8.77 2.94 -12.59
C ILE A 20 -7.59 2.17 -13.17
N HIS A 21 -7.81 0.92 -13.61
CA HIS A 21 -6.75 0.12 -14.22
C HIS A 21 -6.27 0.73 -15.54
N ALA A 22 -7.19 1.24 -16.37
CA ALA A 22 -6.83 1.94 -17.61
C ALA A 22 -6.03 3.22 -17.31
N ASP A 23 -6.53 4.07 -16.41
CA ASP A 23 -5.86 5.31 -15.98
C ASP A 23 -4.46 5.04 -15.41
N PHE A 24 -4.33 3.98 -14.61
CA PHE A 24 -3.04 3.54 -14.09
C PHE A 24 -2.06 3.17 -15.20
N PHE A 25 -2.50 2.37 -16.19
CA PHE A 25 -1.65 1.98 -17.31
C PHE A 25 -1.25 3.19 -18.16
N GLU A 26 -2.17 4.12 -18.42
CA GLU A 26 -1.86 5.36 -19.13
C GLU A 26 -0.79 6.18 -18.39
N CYS A 27 -0.98 6.39 -17.08
CA CYS A 27 0.01 7.08 -16.24
C CYS A 27 1.37 6.38 -16.26
N LEU A 28 1.37 5.05 -16.15
CA LEU A 28 2.58 4.24 -16.15
C LEU A 28 3.34 4.37 -17.47
N LEU A 29 2.63 4.26 -18.60
CA LEU A 29 3.22 4.37 -19.93
C LEU A 29 3.73 5.77 -20.23
N GLU A 30 3.01 6.82 -19.81
CA GLU A 30 3.46 8.21 -19.94
C GLU A 30 4.78 8.45 -19.18
N HIS A 31 4.92 7.90 -17.97
CA HIS A 31 6.14 8.05 -17.18
C HIS A 31 7.29 7.21 -17.75
N VAL A 32 7.01 6.02 -18.28
CA VAL A 32 8.02 5.19 -18.93
C VAL A 32 8.56 5.85 -20.20
N GLY A 33 7.71 6.47 -21.01
CA GLY A 33 8.11 7.16 -22.25
C GLY A 33 8.90 8.45 -22.03
N LYS A 34 8.88 9.04 -20.81
CA LYS A 34 9.61 10.26 -20.45
C LYS A 34 10.99 10.01 -19.83
N ILE A 35 11.36 8.75 -19.57
CA ILE A 35 12.68 8.43 -19.03
C ILE A 35 13.69 8.49 -20.18
N GLU A 36 14.41 9.60 -20.30
CA GLU A 36 15.62 9.63 -21.13
C GLU A 36 16.61 8.57 -20.63
N PRO A 37 17.26 7.83 -21.52
CA PRO A 37 18.11 6.72 -21.13
C PRO A 37 19.44 7.21 -20.57
N GLU A 38 19.46 7.49 -19.27
CA GLU A 38 20.69 7.73 -18.52
C GLU A 38 21.62 6.49 -18.51
N TYR A 39 21.08 5.33 -18.92
CA TYR A 39 21.79 4.03 -19.03
C TYR A 39 21.90 3.47 -20.45
N GLY A 40 21.72 4.28 -21.50
CA GLY A 40 22.03 3.86 -22.89
C GLY A 40 21.05 2.89 -23.54
N PHE A 41 19.81 2.82 -23.07
CA PHE A 41 18.73 2.11 -23.75
C PHE A 41 17.94 3.07 -24.66
N GLU A 42 18.21 3.07 -25.97
CA GLU A 42 17.36 3.79 -26.92
C GLU A 42 15.92 3.24 -26.84
N PHE A 43 15.01 4.03 -26.27
CA PHE A 43 13.58 3.76 -26.35
C PHE A 43 13.06 4.38 -27.65
N ASP A 44 12.47 3.55 -28.49
CA ASP A 44 11.71 4.00 -29.65
C ASP A 44 10.47 4.75 -29.15
N VAL A 45 10.50 6.09 -29.25
CA VAL A 45 9.48 7.00 -28.69
C VAL A 45 8.09 6.73 -29.30
N ASP A 46 8.05 6.07 -30.46
CA ASP A 46 6.83 5.72 -31.19
C ASP A 46 6.25 4.36 -30.78
N ARG A 47 6.93 3.59 -29.92
CA ARG A 47 6.46 2.27 -29.46
C ARG A 47 6.12 2.30 -27.98
N ILE A 48 4.82 2.17 -27.69
CA ILE A 48 4.34 1.88 -26.33
C ILE A 48 5.11 0.65 -25.82
N PRO A 49 5.87 0.78 -24.72
CA PRO A 49 6.63 -0.34 -24.21
C PRO A 49 5.69 -1.48 -23.83
N ASP A 50 5.86 -2.63 -24.49
CA ASP A 50 5.08 -3.85 -24.19
C ASP A 50 5.31 -4.37 -22.75
N ARG A 51 6.32 -3.84 -22.05
CA ARG A 51 6.75 -4.24 -20.71
C ARG A 51 7.36 -3.07 -19.95
N VAL A 52 7.04 -2.98 -18.66
CA VAL A 52 7.65 -2.02 -17.72
C VAL A 52 8.68 -2.73 -16.86
N GLN A 53 9.89 -2.18 -16.78
CA GLN A 53 10.97 -2.71 -15.96
C GLN A 53 10.88 -2.20 -14.52
N MET A 54 11.47 -2.95 -13.57
CA MET A 54 11.44 -2.61 -12.15
C MET A 54 11.97 -1.20 -11.86
N TYR A 55 13.05 -0.76 -12.51
CA TYR A 55 13.59 0.59 -12.27
C TYR A 55 12.64 1.70 -12.75
N GLN A 56 11.87 1.46 -13.82
CA GLN A 56 10.90 2.42 -14.35
C GLN A 56 9.72 2.56 -13.39
N TRP A 57 9.28 1.43 -12.83
CA TRP A 57 8.29 1.39 -11.74
C TRP A 57 8.77 2.17 -10.52
N LEU A 58 10.01 1.91 -10.07
CA LEU A 58 10.59 2.61 -8.91
C LEU A 58 10.75 4.10 -9.16
N ASN A 59 11.14 4.52 -10.36
CA ASN A 59 11.25 5.94 -10.72
C ASN A 59 9.88 6.64 -10.71
N MET A 60 8.85 6.01 -11.27
CA MET A 60 7.48 6.52 -11.20
C MET A 60 7.05 6.73 -9.74
N TRP A 61 7.20 5.73 -8.88
CA TRP A 61 6.87 5.86 -7.46
C TRP A 61 7.73 6.90 -6.73
N GLY A 62 9.02 6.99 -7.08
CA GLY A 62 9.92 8.03 -6.59
C GLY A 62 9.36 9.42 -6.87
N ASN A 63 8.92 9.68 -8.11
CA ASN A 63 8.33 10.96 -8.50
C ASN A 63 6.96 11.21 -7.88
N LEU A 64 6.10 10.19 -7.80
CA LEU A 64 4.76 10.31 -7.21
C LEU A 64 4.80 10.62 -5.71
N VAL A 65 5.73 10.01 -4.98
CA VAL A 65 5.86 10.21 -3.53
C VAL A 65 6.71 11.45 -3.23
N HIS A 66 7.56 11.90 -4.16
CA HIS A 66 8.36 13.10 -3.99
C HIS A 66 7.48 14.36 -3.87
N GLY A 67 7.41 14.93 -2.67
CA GLY A 67 6.68 16.16 -2.40
C GLY A 67 5.20 15.97 -2.04
N ALA A 68 4.65 14.75 -2.18
CA ALA A 68 3.30 14.44 -1.72
C ALA A 68 3.20 14.55 -0.19
N ARG A 69 2.14 15.20 0.30
CA ARG A 69 1.88 15.41 1.73
C ARG A 69 0.54 14.81 2.16
N ALA A 70 -0.37 14.61 1.23
CA ALA A 70 -1.70 14.05 1.46
C ALA A 70 -2.14 13.17 0.28
N MET A 71 -3.16 12.35 0.49
CA MET A 71 -3.73 11.50 -0.57
C MET A 71 -4.17 12.29 -1.81
N VAL A 72 -4.63 13.52 -1.62
CA VAL A 72 -5.13 14.40 -2.70
C VAL A 72 -4.02 14.84 -3.66
N ASP A 73 -2.75 14.70 -3.26
CA ASP A 73 -1.60 15.05 -4.10
C ASP A 73 -1.26 13.95 -5.12
N PHE A 74 -1.83 12.74 -4.97
CA PHE A 74 -1.61 11.63 -5.88
C PHE A 74 -2.56 11.66 -7.09
N PRO A 75 -2.24 10.95 -8.19
CA PRO A 75 -3.16 10.76 -9.31
C PRO A 75 -4.51 10.18 -8.88
N ILE A 76 -5.57 10.55 -9.60
CA ILE A 76 -6.97 10.18 -9.29
C ILE A 76 -7.12 8.67 -9.11
N TRP A 77 -6.52 7.85 -9.99
CA TRP A 77 -6.58 6.40 -9.89
C TRP A 77 -6.10 5.88 -8.53
N LEU A 78 -5.05 6.48 -7.96
CA LEU A 78 -4.47 6.09 -6.67
C LEU A 78 -5.30 6.63 -5.49
N GLN A 79 -6.05 7.71 -5.69
CA GLN A 79 -7.02 8.20 -4.71
C GLN A 79 -8.27 7.31 -4.62
N ILE A 80 -8.67 6.68 -5.73
CA ILE A 80 -9.86 5.81 -5.79
C ILE A 80 -9.52 4.36 -5.45
N LEU A 81 -8.33 3.87 -5.82
CA LEU A 81 -7.85 2.52 -5.53
C LEU A 81 -8.14 2.03 -4.09
N PRO A 82 -7.78 2.77 -3.02
CA PRO A 82 -8.01 2.30 -1.66
C PRO A 82 -9.50 2.20 -1.30
N LYS A 83 -10.37 2.99 -1.93
CA LYS A 83 -11.83 2.87 -1.76
C LYS A 83 -12.35 1.56 -2.37
N ILE A 84 -11.86 1.22 -3.57
CA ILE A 84 -12.19 -0.05 -4.22
C ILE A 84 -11.66 -1.22 -3.41
N LEU A 85 -10.42 -1.16 -2.93
CA LEU A 85 -9.86 -2.21 -2.08
C LEU A 85 -10.66 -2.41 -0.79
N PHE A 86 -11.11 -1.32 -0.16
CA PHE A 86 -12.01 -1.42 0.99
C PHE A 86 -13.29 -2.19 0.64
N LYS A 87 -13.92 -1.90 -0.51
CA LYS A 87 -15.11 -2.62 -1.00
C LYS A 87 -14.83 -4.08 -1.36
N VAL A 88 -13.61 -4.39 -1.80
CA VAL A 88 -13.19 -5.79 -2.04
C VAL A 88 -13.10 -6.56 -0.71
N ILE A 89 -12.62 -5.92 0.36
CA ILE A 89 -12.48 -6.53 1.69
C ILE A 89 -13.84 -6.67 2.38
N ASN A 90 -14.63 -5.57 2.42
CA ASN A 90 -15.96 -5.55 3.04
C ASN A 90 -16.99 -6.20 2.10
N ARG A 91 -17.07 -7.53 2.16
CA ARG A 91 -17.98 -8.32 1.33
C ARG A 91 -19.43 -8.28 1.83
N ARG A 92 -19.64 -7.96 3.11
CA ARG A 92 -20.97 -7.76 3.70
C ARG A 92 -21.61 -6.43 3.30
N ASP A 93 -20.80 -5.48 2.84
CA ASP A 93 -21.17 -4.11 2.45
C ASP A 93 -21.92 -3.34 3.55
N ASP A 94 -21.55 -3.57 4.82
CA ASP A 94 -22.10 -2.90 6.00
C ASP A 94 -21.29 -1.65 6.44
N GLY A 95 -20.22 -1.34 5.72
CA GLY A 95 -19.30 -0.23 6.02
C GLY A 95 -18.24 -0.51 7.08
N ILE A 96 -18.19 -1.72 7.66
CA ILE A 96 -17.19 -2.13 8.67
C ILE A 96 -16.53 -3.45 8.26
N VAL A 97 -15.21 -3.45 8.10
CA VAL A 97 -14.47 -4.70 7.84
C VAL A 97 -14.35 -5.51 9.12
N SER A 98 -14.84 -6.76 9.11
CA SER A 98 -14.67 -7.69 10.23
C SER A 98 -13.30 -8.36 10.26
N TYR A 99 -12.94 -8.98 11.39
CA TYR A 99 -11.72 -9.79 11.51
C TYR A 99 -11.68 -10.90 10.44
N GLU A 100 -12.78 -11.60 10.24
CA GLU A 100 -12.91 -12.71 9.29
C GLU A 100 -12.83 -12.25 7.84
N GLU A 101 -13.34 -11.06 7.53
CA GLU A 101 -13.20 -10.45 6.21
C GLU A 101 -11.74 -10.08 5.93
N LEU A 102 -11.06 -9.45 6.89
CA LEU A 102 -9.65 -9.13 6.79
C LEU A 102 -8.78 -10.39 6.67
N ARG A 103 -9.05 -11.42 7.47
CA ARG A 103 -8.42 -12.74 7.40
C ARG A 103 -8.59 -13.38 6.02
N SER A 104 -9.83 -13.38 5.53
CA SER A 104 -10.16 -13.93 4.20
C SER A 104 -9.43 -13.17 3.10
N PHE A 105 -9.29 -11.85 3.24
CA PHE A 105 -8.54 -11.03 2.31
C PHE A 105 -7.06 -11.40 2.30
N TYR A 106 -6.42 -11.52 3.46
CA TYR A 106 -5.04 -11.94 3.54
C TYR A 106 -4.81 -13.36 3.02
N ALA A 107 -5.68 -14.32 3.35
CA ALA A 107 -5.54 -15.71 2.92
C ALA A 107 -5.80 -15.91 1.42
N MET A 108 -6.87 -15.31 0.89
CA MET A 108 -7.35 -15.65 -0.47
C MET A 108 -6.95 -14.62 -1.52
N PHE A 109 -6.89 -13.33 -1.14
CA PHE A 109 -6.56 -12.25 -2.07
C PHE A 109 -5.06 -11.94 -2.09
N ILE A 110 -4.47 -11.71 -0.91
CA ILE A 110 -3.01 -11.49 -0.78
C ILE A 110 -2.23 -12.80 -0.89
N LYS A 111 -2.85 -13.93 -0.51
CA LYS A 111 -2.26 -15.28 -0.53
C LYS A 111 -1.10 -15.44 0.44
N LEU A 112 -1.28 -14.94 1.67
CA LEU A 112 -0.34 -15.22 2.75
C LEU A 112 -0.34 -16.73 3.09
N PRO A 113 0.81 -17.28 3.51
CA PRO A 113 0.92 -18.67 3.99
C PRO A 113 -0.01 -18.94 5.18
N GLU A 114 -0.65 -20.12 5.21
CA GLU A 114 -1.62 -20.48 6.26
C GLU A 114 -1.03 -20.42 7.68
N ASP A 115 0.26 -20.72 7.84
CA ASP A 115 0.98 -20.64 9.12
C ASP A 115 1.17 -19.21 9.64
N GLN A 116 1.03 -18.20 8.77
CA GLN A 116 1.26 -16.79 9.12
C GLN A 116 -0.03 -15.96 9.13
N VAL A 117 -1.06 -16.39 8.39
CA VAL A 117 -2.33 -15.65 8.23
C VAL A 117 -2.94 -15.27 9.56
N GLU A 118 -3.04 -16.18 10.52
CA GLU A 118 -3.72 -15.88 11.80
C GLU A 118 -2.98 -14.81 12.59
N ASN A 119 -1.67 -15.00 12.81
CA ASN A 119 -0.88 -14.07 13.60
C ASN A 119 -0.84 -12.67 12.95
N ILE A 120 -0.65 -12.62 11.63
CA ILE A 120 -0.65 -11.35 10.89
C ILE A 120 -2.03 -10.69 10.94
N THR A 121 -3.11 -11.45 10.83
CA THR A 121 -4.47 -10.89 10.91
C THR A 121 -4.74 -10.34 12.30
N GLU A 122 -4.35 -11.04 13.36
CA GLU A 122 -4.50 -10.59 14.74
C GLU A 122 -3.77 -9.27 14.98
N GLU A 123 -2.49 -9.20 14.62
CA GLU A 123 -1.70 -7.97 14.73
C GLU A 123 -2.30 -6.82 13.89
N ALA A 124 -2.66 -7.11 12.64
CA ALA A 124 -3.23 -6.13 11.74
C ALA A 124 -4.55 -5.58 12.26
N TYR A 125 -5.47 -6.46 12.66
CA TYR A 125 -6.78 -6.05 13.13
C TYR A 125 -6.66 -5.25 14.42
N ARG A 126 -5.77 -5.67 15.34
CA ARG A 126 -5.46 -4.91 16.55
C ARG A 126 -4.88 -3.52 16.23
N ALA A 127 -3.94 -3.41 15.30
CA ALA A 127 -3.35 -2.14 14.92
C ALA A 127 -4.36 -1.20 14.24
N LEU A 128 -5.17 -1.73 13.31
CA LEU A 128 -6.15 -0.98 12.54
C LEU A 128 -7.35 -0.53 13.36
N THR A 129 -7.75 -1.29 14.39
CA THR A 129 -8.91 -0.99 15.25
C THR A 129 -8.54 -0.35 16.59
N SER A 130 -7.25 -0.09 16.84
CA SER A 130 -6.74 0.29 18.16
C SER A 130 -7.19 -0.70 19.25
N SER A 131 -6.96 -2.00 19.03
CA SER A 131 -7.38 -3.10 19.91
C SER A 131 -8.90 -3.20 20.14
N GLY A 132 -9.70 -2.80 19.16
CA GLY A 132 -11.16 -2.86 19.20
C GLY A 132 -11.85 -1.58 19.67
N ASP A 133 -11.10 -0.53 20.04
CA ASP A 133 -11.66 0.76 20.43
C ASP A 133 -12.42 1.45 19.29
N PHE A 134 -12.01 1.20 18.04
CA PHE A 134 -12.64 1.78 16.85
C PHE A 134 -12.90 0.72 15.77
N PRO A 135 -14.08 0.75 15.11
CA PRO A 135 -14.37 -0.15 14.00
C PRO A 135 -13.51 0.19 12.77
N LEU A 136 -13.12 -0.84 12.01
CA LEU A 136 -12.39 -0.70 10.75
C LEU A 136 -13.32 -0.23 9.62
N THR A 137 -13.66 1.05 9.67
CA THR A 137 -14.45 1.74 8.65
C THR A 137 -13.61 2.14 7.44
N GLU A 138 -14.26 2.52 6.35
CA GLU A 138 -13.58 3.04 5.15
C GLU A 138 -12.61 4.17 5.50
N ARG A 139 -13.03 5.12 6.35
CA ARG A 139 -12.18 6.24 6.78
C ARG A 139 -10.90 5.76 7.47
N VAL A 140 -11.00 4.78 8.35
CA VAL A 140 -9.84 4.21 9.07
C VAL A 140 -8.92 3.49 8.09
N TYR A 141 -9.48 2.72 7.16
CA TYR A 141 -8.73 2.05 6.11
C TYR A 141 -8.00 3.05 5.20
N LEU A 142 -8.66 4.12 4.76
CA LEU A 142 -8.04 5.18 3.94
C LEU A 142 -6.90 5.89 4.66
N MET A 143 -7.02 6.14 5.96
CA MET A 143 -5.92 6.71 6.76
C MET A 143 -4.74 5.74 6.87
N ALA A 144 -5.00 4.45 7.07
CA ALA A 144 -3.96 3.43 7.08
C ALA A 144 -3.29 3.29 5.70
N PHE A 145 -4.05 3.40 4.60
CA PHE A 145 -3.49 3.41 3.24
C PHE A 145 -2.63 4.65 2.97
N ALA A 146 -3.07 5.83 3.43
CA ALA A 146 -2.25 7.04 3.36
C ALA A 146 -0.96 6.89 4.17
N ASN A 147 -1.03 6.25 5.34
CA ASN A 147 0.14 5.92 6.14
C ASN A 147 1.06 4.90 5.44
N PHE A 148 0.52 3.96 4.66
CA PHE A 148 1.32 3.06 3.84
C PHE A 148 2.13 3.80 2.76
N LEU A 149 1.52 4.78 2.08
CA LEU A 149 2.19 5.53 1.02
C LEU A 149 3.15 6.61 1.52
N LEU A 150 2.75 7.35 2.56
CA LEU A 150 3.43 8.56 3.04
C LEU A 150 4.20 8.33 4.35
N GLY A 151 4.02 7.17 4.98
CA GLY A 151 4.67 6.83 6.24
C GLY A 151 6.19 6.78 6.09
N LYS A 152 6.88 7.58 6.91
CA LYS A 152 8.36 7.59 6.94
C LYS A 152 8.94 6.50 7.85
N THR A 153 8.11 5.88 8.67
CA THR A 153 8.50 4.89 9.67
C THR A 153 7.69 3.61 9.50
N PRO A 154 8.28 2.43 9.73
CA PRO A 154 7.61 1.15 9.55
C PRO A 154 6.53 0.86 10.60
N HIS A 155 6.47 1.64 11.70
CA HIS A 155 5.63 1.32 12.86
C HIS A 155 4.16 1.74 12.76
N GLY A 156 3.72 2.34 11.65
CA GLY A 156 2.34 2.76 11.48
C GLY A 156 1.40 1.61 11.07
N PRO A 157 0.08 1.76 11.27
CA PRO A 157 -0.91 0.74 10.92
C PRO A 157 -0.96 0.46 9.41
N GLY A 158 -0.46 1.37 8.57
CA GLY A 158 -0.37 1.19 7.13
C GLY A 158 0.47 -0.01 6.70
N LYS A 159 1.42 -0.45 7.54
CA LYS A 159 2.23 -1.65 7.26
C LYS A 159 1.38 -2.91 7.04
N TYR A 160 0.17 -2.94 7.60
CA TYR A 160 -0.69 -4.11 7.54
C TYR A 160 -1.63 -4.13 6.33
N ILE A 161 -1.78 -3.05 5.55
CA ILE A 161 -2.75 -2.96 4.43
C ILE A 161 -2.67 -4.15 3.45
N PHE A 162 -1.46 -4.69 3.24
CA PHE A 162 -1.21 -5.85 2.37
C PHE A 162 -0.61 -7.06 3.10
N GLY A 163 -0.93 -7.24 4.39
CA GLY A 163 -0.51 -8.43 5.13
C GLY A 163 0.81 -8.31 5.89
N GLY A 164 1.23 -7.10 6.23
CA GLY A 164 2.40 -6.86 7.06
C GLY A 164 3.73 -6.96 6.29
N PHE A 165 4.66 -6.10 6.64
CA PHE A 165 6.07 -6.24 6.25
C PHE A 165 6.85 -6.65 7.48
N LYS A 166 7.85 -7.54 7.32
CA LYS A 166 8.84 -7.72 8.39
C LYS A 166 9.53 -6.38 8.58
N ASP A 167 9.58 -5.90 9.82
CA ASP A 167 10.40 -4.76 10.14
C ASP A 167 11.82 -5.12 9.67
N SER A 168 12.35 -4.33 8.73
CA SER A 168 13.77 -4.41 8.44
C SER A 168 14.47 -4.12 9.76
N GLU A 169 15.52 -4.89 10.09
CA GLU A 169 16.42 -4.57 11.19
C GLU A 169 17.18 -3.28 10.84
N VAL A 170 16.47 -2.16 10.74
CA VAL A 170 17.06 -0.84 10.79
C VAL A 170 17.58 -0.76 12.20
N GLY A 171 18.86 -1.11 12.36
CA GLY A 171 19.51 -1.31 13.64
C GLY A 171 19.08 -0.22 14.62
N GLN A 172 18.68 -0.64 15.83
CA GLN A 172 18.39 0.28 16.92
C GLN A 172 19.45 1.39 16.91
N PHE A 173 19.01 2.66 16.91
CA PHE A 173 19.92 3.79 17.07
C PHE A 173 20.80 3.50 18.28
N GLN A 174 22.08 3.25 18.04
CA GLN A 174 23.06 3.04 19.10
C GLN A 174 23.22 4.38 19.80
N ILE A 175 22.60 4.52 20.97
CA ILE A 175 22.82 5.69 21.82
C ILE A 175 24.19 5.52 22.47
N ASP A 176 25.13 6.38 22.11
CA ASP A 176 26.43 6.44 22.77
C ASP A 176 26.26 7.07 24.16
N TYR A 177 26.28 6.22 25.19
CA TYR A 177 26.21 6.64 26.58
C TYR A 177 27.57 7.08 27.15
N SER A 178 28.63 7.15 26.35
CA SER A 178 29.95 7.63 26.78
C SER A 178 29.91 9.05 27.35
N CYS A 179 28.97 9.87 26.88
CA CYS A 179 28.72 11.23 27.36
C CYS A 179 28.05 11.31 28.74
N LEU A 180 27.52 10.20 29.28
CA LEU A 180 26.93 10.11 30.62
C LEU A 180 27.91 9.59 31.67
N LEU A 181 29.14 9.23 31.27
CA LEU A 181 30.19 8.87 32.20
C LEU A 181 30.84 10.16 32.69
N ASP A 182 30.52 10.57 33.92
CA ASP A 182 31.28 11.64 34.57
C ASP A 182 32.76 11.22 34.66
N PRO A 183 33.71 12.13 34.35
CA PRO A 183 35.12 11.84 34.52
C PRO A 183 35.35 11.50 36.00
N LYS A 184 36.03 10.37 36.23
CA LYS A 184 36.45 9.99 37.59
C LYS A 184 37.29 11.14 38.15
N GLU A 185 36.82 11.72 39.25
CA GLU A 185 37.61 12.67 40.03
C GLU A 185 38.82 11.91 40.60
N ASP A 186 40.02 12.32 40.18
CA ASP A 186 41.31 11.88 40.74
C ASP A 186 41.61 12.59 42.07
#